data_AF-A0A563CDW1-F1
#
_entry.id   AF-A0A563CDW1-F1
#
_cell.length_a   1.000
_cell.length_b   1.000
_cell.length_c   1.000
_cell.angle_alpha   90.00
_cell.angle_beta   90.00
_cell.angle_gamma   90.00
#
_symmetry.space_group_name_H-M   'P 1'
#
loop_
_entity.id
_entity.type
_entity.pdbx_description
1 polymer ?
#
loop_
_entity_poly.entity_id
_entity_poly.type
_entity_poly.pdbx_seq_one_letter_code
_entity_poly.pdbx_strand_id
1 'polypeptide(L)'
;MALAAVAWTADPVQIAAEKYPGSLEMAAWLKRKYAPTAAPSPEILWLDEVFADRQISRRNNLANFRPMVYGFSDRLDQTKVAYRTIAPAMMRAAMRDFGDDATIDKAKSNVPDWRNFVSIDLSR
;
A
#
# COMPACT_ATOMS: atom_id res chain seq x y z
N MET A 1 13.92 -0.68 15.95
CA MET A 1 12.89 -0.38 14.93
C MET A 1 11.61 -1.08 15.34
N ALA A 2 10.44 -0.51 15.05
CA ALA A 2 9.18 -1.15 15.45
C ALA A 2 8.14 -1.21 14.32
N LEU A 3 8.58 -0.97 13.07
CA LEU A 3 7.85 -1.29 11.84
C LEU A 3 8.82 -1.87 10.80
N ALA A 4 8.44 -2.97 10.16
CA ALA A 4 9.09 -3.54 8.98
C ALA A 4 8.02 -3.96 7.95
N ALA A 5 8.40 -4.00 6.68
CA ALA A 5 7.55 -4.50 5.60
C ALA A 5 8.43 -5.17 4.55
N VAL A 6 7.86 -6.11 3.80
CA VAL A 6 8.47 -6.61 2.57
C VAL A 6 7.97 -5.72 1.44
N ALA A 7 8.87 -5.25 0.58
CA ALA A 7 8.51 -4.37 -0.51
C ALA A 7 9.03 -4.92 -1.84
N TRP A 8 8.20 -4.82 -2.88
CA TRP A 8 8.56 -5.25 -4.23
C TRP A 8 7.82 -4.42 -5.28
N THR A 9 8.41 -4.33 -6.46
CA THR A 9 7.82 -3.66 -7.62
C THR A 9 6.84 -4.59 -8.31
N ALA A 10 5.62 -4.13 -8.52
CA ALA A 10 4.52 -4.93 -9.05
C ALA A 10 3.67 -4.14 -10.01
N ASP A 11 3.16 -4.77 -11.07
CA ASP A 11 2.01 -4.24 -11.79
C ASP A 11 0.68 -4.70 -11.14
N PRO A 12 -0.47 -4.08 -11.49
CA PRO A 12 -1.77 -4.46 -10.94
C PRO A 12 -2.18 -5.91 -11.20
N VAL A 13 -1.72 -6.51 -12.30
CA VAL A 13 -2.00 -7.91 -12.67
C VAL A 13 -1.22 -8.85 -11.76
N GLN A 14 0.06 -8.55 -11.48
CA GLN A 14 0.89 -9.29 -10.54
C GLN A 14 0.32 -9.22 -9.12
N ILE A 15 -0.08 -8.03 -8.64
CA ILE A 15 -0.73 -7.89 -7.33
C ILE A 15 -2.01 -8.72 -7.26
N ALA A 16 -2.84 -8.70 -8.31
CA ALA A 16 -4.06 -9.50 -8.37
C ALA A 16 -3.77 -11.01 -8.30
N ALA A 17 -2.80 -11.48 -9.09
CA ALA A 17 -2.43 -12.89 -9.15
C ALA A 17 -1.86 -13.39 -7.82
N GLU A 18 -0.98 -12.63 -7.19
CA GLU A 18 -0.32 -13.07 -5.95
C GLU A 18 -1.17 -12.88 -4.70
N LYS A 19 -1.90 -11.76 -4.60
CA LYS A 19 -2.55 -11.36 -3.34
C LYS A 19 -4.04 -11.69 -3.32
N TYR A 20 -4.64 -11.93 -4.48
CA TYR A 20 -6.08 -12.17 -4.65
C TYR A 20 -6.37 -13.32 -5.64
N PRO A 21 -5.76 -14.51 -5.46
CA PRO A 21 -5.91 -15.60 -6.40
C PRO A 21 -7.39 -15.99 -6.55
N GLY A 22 -7.87 -16.03 -7.79
CA GLY A 22 -9.27 -16.36 -8.12
C GLY A 22 -10.28 -15.21 -7.97
N SER A 23 -9.88 -14.03 -7.48
CA SER A 23 -10.79 -12.87 -7.38
C SER A 23 -10.74 -12.01 -8.65
N LEU A 24 -11.65 -12.32 -9.58
CA LEU A 24 -11.84 -11.52 -10.80
C LEU A 24 -12.25 -10.07 -10.47
N GLU A 25 -12.97 -9.87 -9.38
CA GLU A 25 -13.43 -8.55 -8.95
C GLU A 25 -12.27 -7.66 -8.47
N MET A 26 -11.34 -8.21 -7.69
CA MET A 26 -10.12 -7.49 -7.28
C MET A 26 -9.20 -7.22 -8.46
N ALA A 27 -9.04 -8.16 -9.38
CA ALA A 27 -8.26 -7.94 -10.60
C ALA A 27 -8.83 -6.77 -11.43
N ALA A 28 -10.14 -6.74 -11.64
CA ALA A 28 -10.81 -5.66 -12.35
C ALA A 28 -10.68 -4.32 -11.60
N TRP A 29 -10.79 -4.34 -10.27
CA TRP A 29 -10.65 -3.13 -9.45
C TRP A 29 -9.23 -2.56 -9.48
N LEU A 30 -8.20 -3.39 -9.30
CA LEU A 30 -6.80 -2.99 -9.37
C LEU A 30 -6.45 -2.41 -10.73
N LYS A 31 -6.92 -3.04 -11.81
CA LYS A 31 -6.76 -2.52 -13.17
C LYS A 31 -7.41 -1.16 -13.34
N ARG A 32 -8.67 -0.98 -12.92
CA ARG A 32 -9.36 0.32 -13.00
C ARG A 32 -8.64 1.42 -12.21
N LYS A 33 -8.11 1.06 -11.04
CA LYS A 33 -7.47 2.02 -10.14
C LYS A 33 -6.12 2.53 -10.67
N TYR A 34 -5.30 1.63 -11.20
CA TYR A 34 -3.91 1.95 -11.54
C TYR A 34 -3.64 2.01 -13.04
N ALA A 35 -4.41 1.30 -13.86
CA ALA A 35 -4.34 1.37 -15.32
C ALA A 35 -5.70 1.83 -15.90
N PRO A 36 -6.19 3.04 -15.55
CA PRO A 36 -7.48 3.54 -16.04
C PRO A 36 -7.47 3.88 -17.53
N THR A 37 -6.28 4.06 -18.13
CA THR A 37 -6.10 4.32 -19.56
C THR A 37 -5.36 3.16 -20.23
N ALA A 38 -5.30 3.15 -21.56
CA ALA A 38 -4.53 2.16 -22.33
C ALA A 38 -2.99 2.31 -22.19
N ALA A 39 -2.52 3.21 -21.32
CA ALA A 39 -1.12 3.36 -20.99
C ALA A 39 -0.58 2.08 -20.31
N PRO A 40 0.75 1.84 -20.36
CA PRO A 40 1.35 0.72 -19.64
C PRO A 40 0.91 0.75 -18.18
N SER A 41 0.58 -0.42 -17.65
CA SER A 41 0.30 -0.57 -16.22
C SER A 41 1.45 0.04 -15.42
N PRO A 42 1.20 1.06 -14.58
CA PRO A 42 2.28 1.66 -13.82
C PRO A 42 2.83 0.62 -12.86
N GLU A 43 4.15 0.63 -12.71
CA GLU A 43 4.80 -0.10 -11.64
C GLU A 43 4.42 0.55 -10.30
N ILE A 44 4.14 -0.31 -9.33
CA ILE A 44 3.68 0.04 -8.00
C ILE A 44 4.65 -0.57 -7.01
N LEU A 45 5.11 0.22 -6.06
CA LEU A 45 5.73 -0.27 -4.85
C LEU A 45 4.66 -0.93 -3.98
N TRP A 46 4.55 -2.25 -4.04
CA TRP A 46 3.67 -3.00 -3.15
C TRP A 46 4.37 -3.25 -1.82
N LEU A 47 3.77 -2.79 -0.72
CA LEU A 47 4.20 -3.16 0.63
C LEU A 47 3.37 -4.36 1.10
N ASP A 48 4.02 -5.50 1.20
CA ASP A 48 3.47 -6.70 1.80
C ASP A 48 3.85 -6.81 3.28
N GLU A 49 2.99 -7.48 4.04
CA GLU A 49 3.26 -7.88 5.43
C GLU A 49 3.87 -6.77 6.30
N VAL A 50 3.07 -5.75 6.63
CA VAL A 50 3.52 -4.65 7.49
C VAL A 50 3.48 -5.09 8.97
N PHE A 51 4.65 -5.37 9.54
CA PHE A 51 4.83 -5.84 10.92
C PHE A 51 5.13 -4.68 11.86
N ALA A 52 4.43 -4.61 12.99
CA ALA A 52 4.81 -3.70 14.07
C ALA A 52 5.01 -4.45 15.39
N ASP A 53 6.24 -4.46 15.92
CA ASP A 53 6.54 -5.16 17.16
C ASP A 53 6.26 -4.26 18.38
N ARG A 54 5.21 -4.62 19.13
CA ARG A 54 4.80 -3.93 20.35
C ARG A 54 5.68 -4.25 21.57
N GLN A 55 6.44 -5.34 21.53
CA GLN A 55 7.42 -5.67 22.57
C GLN A 55 8.65 -4.77 22.45
N ILE A 56 9.04 -4.42 21.22
CA ILE A 56 10.16 -3.51 20.95
C ILE A 56 9.77 -2.05 21.22
N SER A 57 8.55 -1.63 20.86
CA SER A 57 8.06 -0.31 21.25
C SER A 57 6.56 -0.26 21.50
N ARG A 58 6.17 -0.01 22.75
CA ARG A 58 4.76 0.10 23.15
C ARG A 58 4.07 1.38 22.65
N ARG A 59 4.85 2.43 22.40
CA ARG A 59 4.42 3.72 21.83
C ARG A 59 5.24 4.01 20.57
N ASN A 60 4.71 4.81 19.66
CA ASN A 60 5.42 5.27 18.45
C ASN A 60 5.99 4.14 17.57
N ASN A 61 5.38 2.96 17.56
CA ASN A 61 5.86 1.83 16.76
C ASN A 61 5.76 2.06 15.24
N LEU A 62 4.99 3.07 14.81
CA LEU A 62 4.88 3.52 13.42
C LEU A 62 5.64 4.82 13.14
N ALA A 63 6.58 5.23 14.02
CA ALA A 63 7.33 6.48 13.82
C ALA A 63 8.26 6.43 12.61
N ASN A 64 8.73 5.24 12.23
CA ASN A 64 9.59 5.05 11.06
C ASN A 64 8.81 4.75 9.77
N PHE A 65 7.48 4.94 9.74
CA PHE A 65 6.69 4.60 8.55
C PHE A 65 7.06 5.47 7.34
N ARG A 66 6.96 6.80 7.43
CA ARG A 66 7.41 7.73 6.37
C ARG A 66 8.83 7.44 5.86
N PRO A 67 9.89 7.40 6.70
CA PRO A 67 11.24 7.14 6.21
C PRO A 67 11.42 5.73 5.63
N MET A 68 10.68 4.72 6.10
CA MET A 68 10.69 3.38 5.49
C MET A 68 10.12 3.41 4.08
N VAL A 69 8.98 4.08 3.87
CA VAL A 69 8.35 4.21 2.56
C VAL A 69 9.25 4.94 1.56
N TYR A 70 9.84 6.09 1.93
CA TYR A 70 10.82 6.77 1.06
C TYR A 70 12.04 5.89 0.80
N GLY A 71 12.59 5.22 1.82
CA GLY A 71 13.73 4.33 1.64
C GLY A 71 13.47 3.11 0.74
N PHE A 72 12.22 2.70 0.55
CA PHE A 72 11.83 1.71 -0.46
C PHE A 72 11.61 2.35 -1.83
N SER A 73 10.91 3.49 -1.87
CA SER A 73 10.66 4.28 -3.08
C SER A 73 11.97 4.62 -3.79
N ASP A 74 12.96 5.14 -3.07
CA ASP A 74 14.28 5.50 -3.60
C ASP A 74 15.06 4.28 -4.11
N ARG A 75 14.93 3.12 -3.45
CA ARG A 75 15.67 1.90 -3.81
C ARG A 75 15.08 1.15 -4.99
N LEU A 76 13.76 1.20 -5.15
CA LEU A 76 13.04 0.48 -6.20
C LEU A 76 12.60 1.39 -7.35
N ASP A 77 12.91 2.69 -7.25
CA ASP A 77 12.58 3.75 -8.22
C ASP A 77 11.09 3.82 -8.52
N GLN A 78 10.26 3.83 -7.47
CA GLN A 78 8.81 3.81 -7.59
C GLN A 78 8.16 4.94 -6.79
N THR A 79 7.31 5.73 -7.44
CA THR A 79 6.60 6.85 -6.79
C THR A 79 5.19 6.50 -6.34
N LYS A 80 4.59 5.43 -6.88
CA LYS A 80 3.27 4.94 -6.46
C LYS A 80 3.46 3.82 -5.45
N VAL A 81 2.92 3.99 -4.25
CA VAL A 81 3.00 3.00 -3.18
C VAL A 81 1.62 2.47 -2.85
N ALA A 82 1.50 1.17 -2.61
CA ALA A 82 0.23 0.55 -2.28
C ALA A 82 0.36 -0.55 -1.24
N TYR A 83 -0.65 -0.69 -0.39
CA TYR A 83 -0.78 -1.82 0.53
C TYR A 83 -2.21 -2.03 0.99
N ARG A 84 -2.48 -3.20 1.57
CA ARG A 84 -3.78 -3.55 2.18
C ARG A 84 -3.67 -3.68 3.69
N THR A 85 -4.68 -3.22 4.43
CA THR A 85 -4.65 -3.31 5.89
C THR A 85 -6.04 -3.36 6.52
N ILE A 86 -6.15 -4.10 7.63
CA ILE A 86 -7.29 -3.98 8.56
C ILE A 86 -6.99 -3.07 9.73
N ALA A 87 -5.73 -2.71 9.94
CA ALA A 87 -5.29 -2.02 11.14
C ALA A 87 -5.60 -0.51 11.02
N PRO A 88 -6.48 0.05 11.88
CA PRO A 88 -6.77 1.48 11.83
C PRO A 88 -5.55 2.36 12.09
N ALA A 89 -4.56 1.85 12.83
CA ALA A 89 -3.30 2.55 13.07
C ALA A 89 -2.48 2.76 11.79
N MET A 90 -2.47 1.80 10.87
CA MET A 90 -1.76 1.92 9.59
C MET A 90 -2.43 2.95 8.67
N MET A 91 -3.76 3.00 8.65
CA MET A 91 -4.50 4.04 7.93
C MET A 91 -4.22 5.43 8.51
N ARG A 92 -4.25 5.57 9.84
CA ARG A 92 -3.90 6.83 10.50
C ARG A 92 -2.45 7.24 10.26
N ALA A 93 -1.52 6.28 10.25
CA ALA A 93 -0.11 6.57 9.95
C ALA A 93 0.06 7.10 8.52
N ALA A 94 -0.61 6.51 7.53
CA ALA A 94 -0.61 7.03 6.16
C ALA A 94 -1.13 8.47 6.08
N MET A 95 -2.30 8.75 6.66
CA MET A 95 -2.84 10.11 6.62
C MET A 95 -1.97 11.11 7.41
N ARG A 96 -1.40 10.70 8.55
CA ARG A 96 -0.49 11.54 9.35
C ARG A 96 0.78 11.88 8.57
N ASP A 97 1.35 10.88 7.92
CA ASP A 97 2.67 11.00 7.30
C ASP A 97 2.61 11.59 5.90
N PHE A 98 1.54 11.37 5.15
CA PHE A 98 1.45 11.73 3.73
C PHE A 98 0.27 12.65 3.40
N GLY A 99 -0.66 12.88 4.33
CA GLY A 99 -1.75 13.85 4.14
C GLY A 99 -2.53 13.60 2.84
N ASP A 100 -2.58 14.62 1.99
CA ASP A 100 -3.30 14.62 0.71
C ASP A 100 -2.67 13.70 -0.36
N ASP A 101 -1.45 13.22 -0.12
CA ASP A 101 -0.79 12.26 -1.00
C ASP A 101 -1.21 10.82 -0.71
N ALA A 102 -1.91 10.58 0.42
CA ALA A 102 -2.46 9.29 0.78
C ALA A 102 -3.98 9.21 0.50
N THR A 103 -4.39 8.12 -0.12
CA THR A 103 -5.80 7.76 -0.32
C THR A 103 -6.13 6.45 0.38
N ILE A 104 -7.25 6.40 1.09
CA ILE A 104 -7.77 5.19 1.72
C ILE A 104 -9.09 4.80 1.05
N ASP A 105 -9.07 3.67 0.34
CA ASP A 105 -10.28 3.02 -0.13
C ASP A 105 -10.80 2.04 0.90
N LYS A 106 -12.03 2.28 1.36
CA LYS A 106 -12.63 1.50 2.44
C LYS A 106 -13.05 0.12 1.97
N ALA A 107 -12.74 -0.88 2.80
CA ALA A 107 -13.16 -2.27 2.63
C ALA A 107 -14.66 -2.38 2.38
N LYS A 108 -15.07 -3.29 1.48
CA LYS A 108 -16.47 -3.60 1.11
C LYS A 108 -17.32 -2.46 0.55
N SER A 109 -16.89 -1.20 0.69
CA SER A 109 -17.54 -0.02 0.12
C SER A 109 -16.91 0.34 -1.21
N ASN A 110 -15.59 0.53 -1.21
CA ASN A 110 -14.84 1.00 -2.37
C ASN A 110 -13.95 -0.10 -2.94
N VAL A 111 -13.54 -1.05 -2.11
CA VAL A 111 -12.64 -2.16 -2.46
C VAL A 111 -13.40 -3.47 -2.33
N PRO A 112 -13.36 -4.36 -3.33
CA PRO A 112 -13.91 -5.70 -3.25
C PRO A 112 -13.00 -6.65 -2.44
N ASP A 113 -12.63 -6.18 -1.25
CA ASP A 113 -11.83 -6.87 -0.27
C ASP A 113 -12.32 -6.52 1.14
N TRP A 114 -12.03 -7.40 2.10
CA TRP A 114 -12.36 -7.17 3.51
C TRP A 114 -11.34 -6.26 4.22
N ARG A 115 -10.19 -5.99 3.61
CA ARG A 115 -9.18 -5.05 4.07
C ARG A 115 -9.34 -3.71 3.33
N ASN A 116 -8.97 -2.64 4.01
CA ASN A 116 -8.87 -1.34 3.36
C ASN A 116 -7.64 -1.33 2.46
N PHE A 117 -7.68 -0.52 1.42
CA PHE A 117 -6.59 -0.37 0.48
C PHE A 117 -6.04 1.04 0.57
N VAL A 118 -4.72 1.16 0.77
CA VAL A 118 -4.04 2.44 0.90
C VAL A 118 -3.16 2.66 -0.32
N SER A 119 -3.22 3.85 -0.88
CA SER A 119 -2.35 4.33 -1.96
C SER A 119 -1.64 5.59 -1.51
N ILE A 120 -0.37 5.73 -1.85
CA ILE A 120 0.43 6.93 -1.58
C ILE A 120 1.11 7.36 -2.87
N ASP A 121 1.05 8.65 -3.18
CA ASP A 121 1.66 9.26 -4.36
C ASP A 121 2.85 10.14 -3.98
N LEU A 122 4.07 9.67 -4.26
CA LEU A 122 5.32 10.35 -3.93
C LEU A 122 5.87 11.19 -5.08
N SER A 123 5.10 11.41 -6.14
CA SER A 123 5.56 12.14 -7.34
C SER A 123 5.56 13.66 -7.22
N ARG A 124 5.15 14.20 -6.07
CA ARG A 124 5.06 15.65 -5.81
C ARG A 124 6.30 16.21 -5.15
#